data_AF-A0A5E3X2R8-F1
#
_entry.id   AF-A0A5E3X2R8-F1
#
_cell.length_a   1.000
_cell.length_b   1.000
_cell.length_c   1.000
_cell.angle_alpha   90.00
_cell.angle_beta   90.00
_cell.angle_gamma   90.00
#
_symmetry.space_group_name_H-M   'P 1'
#
loop_
_entity.id
_entity.type
_entity.pdbx_description
1 polymer ?
#
loop_
_entity_poly.entity_id
_entity_poly.type
_entity_poly.pdbx_seq_one_letter_code
_entity_poly.pdbx_strand_id
1 'polypeptide(L)'
;MVAEDTPQFKEAVRQEEQRLRLLHPTPDSIPSCMSLFDDLISCNTVGRQFRSLYRFGEMAHCSGKYTDWKFCLSVKGLHEEQRRDAWTRNRAEWWARRRLGASSESVWDLRSEKLQDYPKAVAFDKAPDTFFE
;
A
#
# COMPACT_ATOMS: atom_id res chain seq x y z
N MET A 1 -0.06 16.53 -7.57
CA MET A 1 -1.14 15.53 -7.43
C MET A 1 -1.83 15.43 -8.78
N VAL A 2 -1.89 14.24 -9.39
CA VAL A 2 -2.56 14.05 -10.68
C VAL A 2 -4.06 14.19 -10.49
N ALA A 3 -4.72 15.00 -11.32
CA ALA A 3 -6.17 15.18 -11.27
C ALA A 3 -6.89 13.89 -11.72
N GLU A 4 -8.00 13.57 -11.06
CA GLU A 4 -8.76 12.32 -11.25
C GLU A 4 -9.32 12.15 -12.67
N ASP A 5 -9.53 13.26 -13.39
CA ASP A 5 -10.09 13.23 -14.75
C ASP A 5 -9.06 13.01 -15.86
N THR A 6 -7.77 12.91 -15.53
CA THR A 6 -6.73 12.72 -16.54
C THR A 6 -6.84 11.35 -17.22
N PRO A 7 -6.53 11.24 -18.53
CA PRO A 7 -6.57 9.96 -19.25
C PRO A 7 -5.60 8.93 -18.64
N GLN A 8 -4.47 9.39 -18.09
CA GLN A 8 -3.49 8.55 -17.39
C GLN A 8 -4.07 7.92 -16.12
N PHE A 9 -4.87 8.67 -15.34
CA PHE A 9 -5.53 8.13 -14.15
C PHE A 9 -6.54 7.04 -14.51
N LYS A 10 -7.38 7.28 -15.52
CA LYS A 10 -8.38 6.31 -16.00
C LYS A 10 -7.71 5.02 -16.47
N GLU A 11 -6.59 5.13 -17.17
CA GLU A 11 -5.80 3.98 -17.60
C GLU A 11 -5.21 3.21 -16.42
N ALA A 12 -4.64 3.91 -15.44
CA ALA A 12 -4.08 3.29 -14.23
C ALA A 12 -5.16 2.54 -13.42
N VAL A 13 -6.36 3.12 -13.29
CA VAL A 13 -7.51 2.46 -12.64
C VAL A 13 -7.91 1.19 -13.38
N ARG A 14 -8.02 1.24 -14.72
CA ARG A 14 -8.35 0.06 -15.54
C ARG A 14 -7.34 -1.08 -15.34
N GLN A 15 -6.04 -0.76 -15.33
CA GLN A 15 -4.99 -1.74 -15.08
C GLN A 15 -5.06 -2.35 -13.67
N GLU A 16 -5.29 -1.52 -12.65
CA GLU A 16 -5.43 -2.01 -11.26
C GLU A 16 -6.69 -2.84 -11.08
N GLU A 17 -7.81 -2.47 -11.71
CA GLU A 17 -9.04 -3.25 -11.67
C GLU A 17 -8.84 -4.65 -12.27
N GLN A 18 -8.19 -4.73 -13.44
CA GLN A 18 -7.82 -6.01 -14.07
C GLN A 18 -6.94 -6.86 -13.15
N ARG A 19 -5.90 -6.25 -12.55
CA ARG A 19 -5.01 -6.92 -11.60
C ARG A 19 -5.77 -7.44 -10.38
N LEU A 20 -6.61 -6.61 -9.77
CA LEU A 20 -7.37 -6.96 -8.57
C LEU A 20 -8.42 -8.04 -8.83
N ARG A 21 -9.04 -8.07 -10.03
CA ARG A 21 -9.97 -9.14 -10.42
C ARG A 21 -9.30 -10.51 -10.49
N LEU A 22 -8.04 -10.56 -10.92
CA LEU A 22 -7.24 -11.79 -10.94
C LEU A 22 -6.86 -12.23 -9.53
N LEU A 23 -6.50 -11.29 -8.65
CA LEU A 23 -6.13 -11.58 -7.25
C LEU A 23 -7.33 -12.00 -6.38
N HIS A 24 -8.50 -11.44 -6.68
CA HIS A 24 -9.72 -11.64 -5.90
C HIS A 24 -10.85 -12.17 -6.81
N PRO A 25 -10.80 -13.46 -7.21
CA PRO A 25 -11.73 -14.05 -8.17
C PRO A 25 -13.13 -14.31 -7.62
N THR A 26 -13.27 -14.51 -6.31
CA THR A 26 -14.53 -14.88 -5.64
C THR A 26 -15.02 -13.76 -4.71
N PRO A 27 -16.34 -13.68 -4.43
CA PRO A 27 -16.88 -12.70 -3.48
C PRO A 27 -16.38 -12.91 -2.04
N ASP A 28 -16.05 -14.15 -1.65
CA ASP A 28 -15.50 -14.47 -0.33
C ASP A 28 -14.07 -13.95 -0.11
N SER A 29 -13.36 -13.63 -1.19
CA SER A 29 -11.99 -13.08 -1.10
C SER A 29 -11.94 -11.63 -0.62
N ILE A 30 -13.11 -10.99 -0.44
CA ILE A 30 -13.24 -9.62 0.05
C ILE A 30 -13.39 -9.62 1.57
N PRO A 31 -12.68 -8.73 2.28
CA PRO A 31 -12.79 -8.65 3.73
C PRO A 31 -14.21 -8.28 4.16
N SER A 32 -14.65 -8.91 5.25
CA SER A 32 -15.90 -8.53 5.91
C SER A 32 -15.79 -7.15 6.57
N CYS A 33 -16.90 -6.45 6.75
CA CYS A 33 -16.88 -5.16 7.44
C CYS A 33 -16.41 -5.28 8.90
N MET A 34 -16.59 -6.45 9.53
CA MET A 34 -16.05 -6.71 10.88
C MET A 34 -14.53 -6.83 10.86
N SER A 35 -13.94 -7.53 9.88
CA SER A 35 -12.48 -7.56 9.75
C SER A 35 -11.87 -6.18 9.52
N LEU A 36 -12.54 -5.31 8.76
CA LEU A 36 -12.10 -3.92 8.56
C LEU A 36 -12.25 -3.08 9.82
N PHE A 37 -13.26 -3.37 10.64
CA PHE A 37 -13.42 -2.74 11.95
C PHE A 37 -12.32 -3.17 12.93
N ASP A 38 -11.99 -4.46 12.98
CA ASP A 38 -10.88 -4.97 13.80
C ASP A 38 -9.55 -4.33 13.39
N ASP A 39 -9.32 -4.15 12.10
CA ASP A 39 -8.17 -3.41 11.57
C ASP A 39 -8.14 -1.94 12.05
N LEU A 40 -9.28 -1.27 12.04
CA LEU A 40 -9.41 0.12 12.50
C LEU A 40 -9.10 0.23 13.99
N ILE A 41 -9.70 -0.62 14.83
CA ILE A 41 -9.48 -0.61 16.27
C ILE A 41 -8.05 -1.02 16.60
N SER A 42 -7.53 -2.05 15.91
CA SER A 42 -6.14 -2.46 16.03
C SER A 42 -5.22 -1.28 15.76
N CYS A 43 -5.40 -0.53 14.67
CA CYS A 43 -4.59 0.66 14.39
C CYS A 43 -4.62 1.70 15.52
N ASN A 44 -5.78 1.90 16.16
CA ASN A 44 -5.97 2.89 17.23
C ASN A 44 -5.53 2.40 18.63
N THR A 45 -5.09 1.15 18.78
CA THR A 45 -4.60 0.68 20.09
C THR A 45 -3.38 1.47 20.58
N VAL A 46 -3.38 1.77 21.89
CA VAL A 46 -2.35 2.57 22.57
C VAL A 46 -0.93 2.09 22.25
N GLY A 47 -0.69 0.78 22.26
CA GLY A 47 0.64 0.23 21.99
C GLY A 47 1.16 0.52 20.57
N ARG A 48 0.28 0.47 19.56
CA ARG A 48 0.66 0.81 18.17
C ARG A 48 0.87 2.31 17.99
N GLN A 49 0.02 3.11 18.62
CA GLN A 49 0.14 4.56 18.62
C GLN A 49 1.44 5.02 19.28
N PHE A 50 1.77 4.46 20.46
CA PHE A 50 3.03 4.74 21.16
C PHE A 50 4.25 4.33 20.32
N ARG A 51 4.21 3.17 19.66
CA ARG A 51 5.30 2.71 18.78
C ARG A 51 5.50 3.63 17.58
N SER A 52 4.42 4.18 17.01
CA SER A 52 4.49 5.18 15.94
C SER A 52 5.13 6.45 16.44
N LEU A 53 4.67 6.95 17.59
CA LEU A 53 5.19 8.16 18.21
C LEU A 53 6.69 8.03 18.49
N TYR A 54 7.13 6.90 19.06
CA TYR A 54 8.55 6.65 19.32
C TYR A 54 9.40 6.59 18.05
N ARG A 55 8.89 6.03 16.94
CA ARG A 55 9.67 5.82 15.71
C ARG A 55 9.68 7.02 14.77
N PHE A 56 8.55 7.68 14.64
CA PHE A 56 8.31 8.70 13.62
C PHE A 56 8.02 10.08 14.22
N GLY A 57 7.84 10.18 15.54
CA GLY A 57 7.49 11.44 16.21
C GLY A 57 6.03 11.84 16.05
N GLU A 58 5.18 10.98 15.47
CA GLU A 58 3.76 11.23 15.24
C GLU A 58 2.88 10.02 15.55
N MET A 59 1.63 10.30 15.89
CA MET A 59 0.60 9.27 16.05
C MET A 59 0.34 8.57 14.71
N ALA A 60 -0.01 7.29 14.75
CA ALA A 60 -0.25 6.55 13.52
C ALA A 60 -1.53 7.03 12.83
N HIS A 61 -1.42 7.35 11.55
CA HIS A 61 -2.53 7.77 10.71
C HIS A 61 -3.46 6.60 10.35
N CYS A 62 -4.59 6.47 11.06
CA CYS A 62 -5.57 5.40 10.85
C CYS A 62 -6.75 5.78 9.92
N SER A 63 -6.74 6.96 9.31
CA SER A 63 -7.85 7.49 8.49
C SER A 63 -8.20 6.57 7.31
N GLY A 64 -7.21 5.98 6.64
CA GLY A 64 -7.46 5.05 5.52
C GLY A 64 -8.27 3.82 5.94
N LYS A 65 -7.98 3.25 7.11
CA LYS A 65 -8.75 2.11 7.65
C LYS A 65 -10.18 2.49 7.99
N TYR A 66 -10.38 3.71 8.50
CA TYR A 66 -11.71 4.24 8.75
C TYR A 66 -12.51 4.42 7.45
N THR A 67 -11.89 4.96 6.40
CA THR A 67 -12.52 5.11 5.08
C THR A 67 -12.91 3.76 4.48
N ASP A 68 -12.05 2.75 4.58
CA ASP A 68 -12.32 1.38 4.11
C ASP A 68 -13.53 0.77 4.84
N TRP A 69 -13.57 0.90 6.18
CA TRP A 69 -14.69 0.43 6.99
C TRP A 69 -16.01 1.14 6.65
N LYS A 70 -15.96 2.48 6.54
CA LYS A 70 -17.12 3.29 6.16
C LYS A 70 -17.64 2.93 4.78
N PHE A 71 -16.74 2.72 3.81
CA PHE A 71 -17.10 2.29 2.47
C PHE A 71 -17.77 0.91 2.51
N CYS A 72 -17.22 -0.05 3.25
CA CYS A 72 -17.83 -1.38 3.42
C CYS A 72 -19.28 -1.30 3.95
N LEU A 73 -19.53 -0.45 4.94
CA LEU A 73 -20.87 -0.23 5.47
C LEU A 73 -21.82 0.35 4.42
N SER A 74 -21.34 1.27 3.57
CA SER A 74 -22.16 1.88 2.52
C SER A 74 -22.60 0.90 1.43
N VAL A 75 -21.80 -0.14 1.16
CA VAL A 75 -22.08 -1.15 0.12
C VAL A 75 -22.65 -2.46 0.67
N LYS A 76 -22.90 -2.55 1.99
CA LYS A 76 -23.33 -3.79 2.65
C LYS A 76 -24.66 -4.35 2.13
N GLY A 77 -25.56 -3.48 1.65
CA GLY A 77 -26.87 -3.86 1.13
C GLY A 77 -26.88 -4.38 -0.32
N LEU A 78 -25.74 -4.34 -1.02
CA LEU A 78 -25.63 -4.84 -2.39
C LEU A 78 -25.52 -6.37 -2.43
N HIS A 79 -25.90 -6.97 -3.57
CA HIS A 79 -25.62 -8.38 -3.84
C HIS A 79 -24.11 -8.65 -3.80
N GLU A 80 -23.69 -9.86 -3.46
CA GLU A 80 -22.29 -10.20 -3.19
C GLU A 80 -21.35 -9.89 -4.38
N GLU A 81 -21.80 -10.14 -5.60
CA GLU A 81 -21.05 -9.78 -6.81
C GLU A 81 -20.96 -8.27 -7.02
N GLN A 82 -22.04 -7.53 -6.78
CA GLN A 82 -22.05 -6.06 -6.93
C GLN A 82 -21.19 -5.40 -5.84
N ARG A 83 -21.23 -5.94 -4.62
CA ARG A 83 -20.33 -5.55 -3.53
C ARG A 83 -18.88 -5.80 -3.92
N ARG A 84 -18.60 -6.92 -4.60
CA ARG A 84 -17.27 -7.22 -5.10
C ARG A 84 -16.79 -6.21 -6.12
N ASP A 85 -17.58 -5.93 -7.14
CA ASP A 85 -17.20 -4.97 -8.17
C ASP A 85 -17.01 -3.56 -7.60
N ALA A 86 -17.89 -3.12 -6.70
CA ALA A 86 -17.77 -1.83 -6.03
C ALA A 86 -16.48 -1.74 -5.18
N TRP A 87 -16.17 -2.79 -4.42
CA TRP A 87 -14.95 -2.87 -3.62
C TRP A 87 -13.69 -2.88 -4.48
N THR A 88 -13.67 -3.69 -5.53
CA THR A 88 -12.54 -3.78 -6.47
C THR A 88 -12.29 -2.44 -7.15
N ARG A 89 -13.34 -1.74 -7.58
CA ARG A 89 -13.21 -0.40 -8.19
C ARG A 89 -12.65 0.63 -7.21
N ASN A 90 -13.22 0.73 -6.01
CA ASN A 90 -12.72 1.65 -4.98
C ASN A 90 -11.24 1.37 -4.64
N ARG A 91 -10.86 0.08 -4.60
CA ARG A 91 -9.47 -0.32 -4.36
C ARG A 91 -8.55 -0.02 -5.54
N ALA A 92 -9.04 -0.16 -6.78
CA ALA A 92 -8.30 0.20 -7.98
C ALA A 92 -8.00 1.71 -8.01
N GLU A 93 -9.00 2.55 -7.69
CA GLU A 93 -8.81 4.00 -7.56
C GLU A 93 -7.78 4.36 -6.49
N TRP A 94 -7.85 3.71 -5.32
CA TRP A 94 -6.86 3.91 -4.26
C TRP A 94 -5.44 3.56 -4.72
N TRP A 95 -5.25 2.42 -5.40
CA TRP A 95 -3.95 2.04 -5.93
C TRP A 95 -3.47 2.96 -7.06
N ALA A 96 -4.37 3.40 -7.94
CA ALA A 96 -4.06 4.34 -9.01
C ALA A 96 -3.57 5.68 -8.45
N ARG A 97 -4.27 6.24 -7.44
CA ARG A 97 -3.83 7.47 -6.74
C ARG A 97 -2.43 7.30 -6.15
N ARG A 98 -2.13 6.13 -5.60
CA ARG A 98 -0.81 5.84 -5.00
C ARG A 98 0.28 5.67 -6.06
N ARG A 99 0.00 4.97 -7.16
CA ARG A 99 0.93 4.77 -8.29
C ARG A 99 1.29 6.09 -8.98
N LEU A 100 0.31 6.97 -9.13
CA LEU A 100 0.48 8.29 -9.74
C LEU A 100 0.90 9.37 -8.74
N GLY A 101 1.00 9.01 -7.45
CA GLY A 101 1.62 9.85 -6.44
C GLY A 101 3.12 10.03 -6.71
N ALA A 102 3.74 10.95 -5.97
CA ALA A 102 5.18 11.16 -6.08
C ALA A 102 5.92 9.88 -5.64
N SER A 103 6.71 9.31 -6.55
CA SER A 103 7.56 8.15 -6.33
C SER A 103 9.02 8.57 -6.31
N SER A 104 9.91 7.73 -5.78
CA SER A 104 11.36 7.95 -5.90
C SER A 104 11.79 8.05 -7.36
N GLU A 105 11.11 7.35 -8.27
CA GLU A 105 11.33 7.42 -9.72
C GLU A 105 11.00 8.80 -10.32
N SER A 106 10.26 9.65 -9.59
CA SER A 106 10.02 11.04 -10.00
C SER A 106 11.21 11.95 -9.67
N VAL A 107 12.12 11.51 -8.80
CA VAL A 107 13.30 12.27 -8.37
C VAL A 107 14.58 11.68 -8.95
N TRP A 108 14.63 10.36 -9.10
CA TRP A 108 15.80 9.61 -9.53
C TRP A 108 15.54 8.96 -10.88
N ASP A 109 16.37 9.30 -11.87
CA ASP A 109 16.36 8.64 -13.17
C ASP A 109 17.01 7.25 -13.11
N LEU A 110 16.47 6.32 -13.91
CA LEU A 110 17.07 5.00 -14.06
C LEU A 110 18.44 5.14 -14.75
N ARG A 111 19.47 4.51 -14.19
CA ARG A 111 20.79 4.47 -14.83
C ARG A 111 20.71 3.65 -16.11
N SER A 112 21.18 4.22 -17.20
CA SER A 112 21.36 3.53 -18.48
C SER A 112 22.53 2.54 -18.45
N GLU A 113 23.56 2.85 -17.67
CA GLU A 113 24.80 2.07 -17.62
C GLU A 113 25.03 1.44 -16.24
N LYS A 114 25.66 0.26 -16.25
CA LYS A 114 26.07 -0.43 -15.04
C LYS A 114 27.17 0.36 -14.34
N LEU A 115 27.07 0.48 -13.01
CA LEU A 115 28.17 0.97 -12.18
C LEU A 115 29.42 0.10 -12.39
N GLN A 116 30.53 0.73 -12.73
CA GLN A 116 31.83 0.08 -12.68
C GLN A 116 32.22 -0.14 -11.21
N ASP A 117 32.82 -1.30 -10.92
CA ASP A 117 33.38 -1.64 -9.61
C ASP A 117 32.40 -1.61 -8.42
N TYR A 118 31.12 -1.99 -8.63
CA TYR A 118 30.11 -2.12 -7.57
C TYR A 118 29.54 -3.55 -7.46
N PRO A 119 29.37 -4.10 -6.23
CA PRO A 119 29.82 -3.54 -4.97
C PRO A 119 31.35 -3.49 -4.91
N LYS A 120 31.91 -2.46 -4.28
CA LYS A 120 33.35 -2.43 -4.01
C LYS A 120 33.68 -3.70 -3.25
N ALA A 121 34.70 -4.45 -3.67
CA ALA A 121 35.20 -5.57 -2.91
C ALA A 121 35.66 -5.04 -1.55
N VAL A 122 34.80 -5.13 -0.54
CA VAL A 122 35.23 -5.00 0.85
C VAL A 122 36.09 -6.23 1.11
N ALA A 123 37.38 -6.00 1.32
CA ALA A 123 38.28 -7.05 1.76
C ALA A 123 37.84 -7.48 3.17
N PHE A 124 36.93 -8.45 3.24
CA PHE A 124 36.59 -9.14 4.49
C PHE A 124 37.81 -9.91 5.04
N ASP A 125 38.84 -10.11 4.20
CA ASP A 125 40.10 -10.80 4.52
C ASP A 125 41.06 -9.98 5.42
N LYS A 126 40.63 -8.81 5.92
CA LYS A 126 41.42 -7.97 6.86
C LYS A 126 40.65 -7.55 8.10
N ALA A 127 39.64 -8.31 8.53
CA ALA A 127 39.21 -8.23 9.92
C ALA A 127 40.27 -8.97 10.77
N PRO A 128 41.02 -8.32 11.69
CA PRO A 128 41.67 -9.09 12.73
C PRO A 128 40.57 -9.81 13.53
N ASP A 129 40.81 -11.07 13.89
CA ASP A 129 39.87 -11.98 14.56
C ASP A 129 39.40 -11.52 15.97
N THR A 130 39.49 -10.23 16.31
CA THR A 130 39.30 -9.69 17.66
C THR A 130 37.91 -9.10 17.89
N PHE A 131 36.84 -9.79 17.47
CA PHE A 131 35.47 -9.36 17.81
C PHE A 131 34.75 -10.32 18.79
N PHE A 132 35.31 -11.48 19.10
CA PHE A 132 34.82 -12.38 20.14
C PHE A 132 35.96 -12.83 21.06
N GLU A 133 36.40 -11.93 21.93
CA GLU A 133 37.00 -12.26 23.23
C GLU A 133 36.40 -11.35 24.30
#